data_AF-A0A3B8ZAY8-F1
#
_entry.id   AF-A0A3B8ZAY8-F1
#
_cell.length_a   1.000
_cell.length_b   1.000
_cell.length_c   1.000
_cell.angle_alpha   90.00
_cell.angle_beta   90.00
_cell.angle_gamma   90.00
#
_symmetry.space_group_name_H-M   'P 1'
#
loop_
_entity.id
_entity.type
_entity.pdbx_description
1 polymer ?
#
loop_
_entity_poly.entity_id
_entity_poly.type
_entity_poly.pdbx_seq_one_letter_code
_entity_poly.pdbx_strand_id
1 'polypeptide(L)'
;MNYGPASQLAEELMIEVAQCAAACGVAVPESHVQQMLTYTRNMVPYASSMLLDYQARRPLELEAIFGNPIRFAVAAGYQPKRIQMLHSQLQFIDWRNRADQPG
;
A
#
# COMPACT_ATOMS: atom_id res chain seq x y z
N MET A 1 -18.84 12.60 -0.17
CA MET A 1 -18.41 11.61 -1.18
C MET A 1 -18.53 10.23 -0.57
N ASN A 2 -19.34 9.34 -1.17
CA ASN A 2 -19.50 7.97 -0.70
C ASN A 2 -18.43 7.09 -1.39
N TYR A 3 -17.26 6.96 -0.78
CA TYR A 3 -16.13 6.18 -1.32
C TYR A 3 -16.26 4.68 -1.02
N GLY A 4 -17.46 4.10 -1.09
CA GLY A 4 -17.77 2.75 -0.59
C GLY A 4 -16.76 1.68 -1.04
N PRO A 5 -16.60 1.45 -2.36
CA PRO A 5 -15.66 0.43 -2.85
C PRO A 5 -14.19 0.72 -2.55
N ALA A 6 -13.77 1.98 -2.65
CA ALA A 6 -12.37 2.37 -2.40
C ALA A 6 -11.99 2.27 -0.92
N SER A 7 -12.91 2.64 -0.02
CA SER A 7 -12.74 2.51 1.42
C SER A 7 -12.69 1.04 1.84
N GLN A 8 -13.55 0.21 1.24
CA GLN A 8 -13.55 -1.22 1.47
C GLN A 8 -12.24 -1.86 1.01
N LEU A 9 -11.74 -1.52 -0.18
CA LEU A 9 -10.45 -2.04 -0.65
C LEU A 9 -9.30 -1.60 0.25
N ALA A 10 -9.30 -0.34 0.72
CA ALA A 10 -8.30 0.15 1.66
C ALA A 10 -8.32 -0.63 2.98
N GLU A 11 -9.51 -0.92 3.51
CA GLU A 11 -9.67 -1.76 4.70
C GLU A 11 -9.16 -3.19 4.48
N GLU A 12 -9.50 -3.82 3.36
CA GLU A 12 -9.01 -5.16 3.01
C GLU A 12 -7.47 -5.20 2.88
N LEU A 13 -6.87 -4.16 2.30
CA LEU A 13 -5.42 -4.03 2.22
C LEU A 13 -4.78 -3.84 3.60
N MET A 14 -5.37 -3.02 4.48
CA MET A 14 -4.88 -2.83 5.85
C MET A 14 -4.95 -4.13 6.66
N ILE A 15 -6.02 -4.91 6.50
CA ILE A 15 -6.17 -6.24 7.13
C ILE A 15 -5.09 -7.21 6.59
N GLU A 16 -4.84 -7.24 5.28
CA GLU A 16 -3.82 -8.11 4.70
C GLU A 16 -2.41 -7.74 5.19
N VAL A 17 -2.12 -6.45 5.40
CA VAL A 17 -0.87 -5.99 6.03
C VAL A 17 -0.76 -6.46 7.48
N ALA A 18 -1.85 -6.38 8.25
CA ALA A 18 -1.87 -6.91 9.63
C ALA A 18 -1.61 -8.43 9.66
N GLN A 19 -2.16 -9.18 8.68
CA GLN A 19 -1.91 -10.61 8.53
C GLN A 19 -0.46 -10.91 8.13
N CYS A 20 0.15 -10.10 7.27
CA CYS A 20 1.58 -10.18 6.98
C CYS A 20 2.44 -10.03 8.24
N ALA A 21 2.13 -9.01 9.05
CA ALA A 21 2.82 -8.76 10.32
C ALA A 21 2.67 -9.94 11.28
N ALA A 22 1.44 -10.47 11.41
CA ALA A 22 1.16 -11.62 12.27
C ALA A 22 1.92 -12.87 11.85
N ALA A 23 2.02 -13.14 10.54
CA ALA A 23 2.84 -14.23 10.01
C ALA A 23 4.33 -14.07 10.37
N CYS A 24 4.81 -12.83 10.44
CA CYS A 24 6.18 -12.50 10.86
C CYS A 24 6.35 -12.45 12.40
N GLY A 25 5.35 -12.87 13.18
CA GLY A 25 5.41 -12.89 14.65
C GLY A 25 5.01 -11.59 15.34
N VAL A 26 4.47 -10.60 14.61
CA VAL A 26 4.05 -9.30 15.14
C VAL A 26 2.52 -9.17 15.07
N ALA A 27 1.85 -9.31 16.21
CA ALA A 27 0.40 -9.17 16.26
C ALA A 27 -0.03 -7.70 16.14
N VAL A 28 -0.88 -7.40 15.15
CA VAL A 28 -1.56 -6.11 15.01
C VAL A 28 -3.04 -6.30 15.34
N PRO A 29 -3.57 -5.64 16.39
CA PRO A 29 -4.99 -5.72 16.72
C PRO A 29 -5.89 -5.27 15.57
N GLU A 30 -7.00 -5.96 15.33
CA GLU A 30 -7.99 -5.57 14.32
C GLU A 30 -8.55 -4.16 14.58
N SER A 31 -8.65 -3.76 15.85
CA SER A 31 -9.05 -2.41 16.24
C SER A 31 -8.13 -1.33 15.68
N HIS A 32 -6.85 -1.61 15.42
CA HIS A 32 -5.93 -0.65 14.79
C HIS A 32 -6.34 -0.32 13.36
N VAL A 33 -6.87 -1.26 12.59
CA VAL A 33 -7.34 -0.99 11.22
C VAL A 33 -8.50 0.00 11.26
N GLN A 34 -9.50 -0.24 12.14
CA GLN A 34 -10.65 0.65 12.28
C GLN A 34 -10.25 2.03 12.81
N GLN A 35 -9.30 2.09 13.74
CA GLN A 35 -8.71 3.35 14.20
C GLN A 35 -8.04 4.10 13.04
N MET A 36 -7.23 3.43 12.22
CA MET A 36 -6.55 4.05 11.09
C MET A 36 -7.52 4.60 10.04
N LEU A 37 -8.58 3.85 9.72
CA LEU A 37 -9.64 4.31 8.83
C LEU A 37 -10.36 5.54 9.40
N THR A 38 -10.66 5.54 10.70
CA THR A 38 -11.31 6.67 11.39
C THR A 38 -10.42 7.90 11.38
N TYR A 39 -9.13 7.75 11.71
CA TYR A 39 -8.18 8.85 11.65
C TYR A 39 -8.08 9.42 10.24
N THR A 40 -7.91 8.57 9.22
CA THR A 40 -7.77 8.98 7.82
C THR A 40 -8.99 9.78 7.33
N ARG A 41 -10.21 9.39 7.72
CA ARG A 41 -11.45 10.11 7.35
C ARG A 41 -11.52 11.52 7.95
N ASN A 42 -10.86 11.75 9.07
CA ASN A 42 -10.86 13.03 9.79
C ASN A 42 -9.64 13.90 9.46
N MET A 43 -8.68 13.41 8.67
CA MET A 43 -7.53 14.20 8.24
C MET A 43 -7.93 15.25 7.20
N VAL A 44 -7.24 16.39 7.23
CA VAL A 44 -7.29 17.34 6.12
C VAL A 44 -6.76 16.63 4.86
N PRO A 45 -7.45 16.69 3.71
CA PRO A 45 -6.98 16.04 2.49
C PRO A 45 -5.56 16.48 2.12
N TYR A 46 -4.69 15.51 1.87
CA TYR A 46 -3.31 15.76 1.44
C TYR A 46 -2.86 14.69 0.44
N ALA A 47 -1.88 15.04 -0.39
CA ALA A 47 -1.21 14.09 -1.26
C ALA A 47 -0.13 13.32 -0.48
N SER A 48 -0.11 11.99 -0.61
CA SER A 48 0.96 11.17 -0.02
C SER A 48 2.31 11.49 -0.68
N SER A 49 3.42 11.20 0.01
CA SER A 49 4.78 11.37 -0.54
C SER A 49 4.94 10.64 -1.88
N MET A 50 4.49 9.39 -1.96
CA MET A 50 4.53 8.60 -3.19
C MET A 50 3.71 9.22 -4.33
N LEU A 51 2.57 9.86 -4.03
CA LEU A 51 1.81 10.60 -5.06
C LEU A 51 2.58 11.83 -5.54
N LEU A 52 3.25 12.55 -4.64
CA LEU A 52 4.11 13.68 -5.00
C LEU A 52 5.30 13.24 -5.86
N ASP A 53 5.92 12.10 -5.56
CA ASP A 53 6.99 11.51 -6.38
C ASP A 53 6.49 11.13 -7.77
N TYR A 54 5.31 10.50 -7.84
CA TYR A 54 4.66 10.18 -9.11
C TYR A 54 4.43 11.44 -9.96
N GLN A 55 3.83 12.48 -9.37
CA GLN A 55 3.57 13.75 -10.07
C GLN A 55 4.85 14.43 -10.54
N ALA A 56 5.93 14.34 -9.75
CA ALA A 56 7.25 14.85 -10.08
C ALA A 56 8.05 13.92 -11.02
N ARG A 57 7.48 12.79 -11.45
CA ARG A 57 8.14 11.74 -12.25
C ARG A 57 9.45 11.23 -11.62
N ARG A 58 9.52 11.20 -10.30
CA ARG A 58 10.62 10.59 -9.55
C ARG A 58 10.36 9.09 -9.37
N PRO A 59 11.42 8.28 -9.15
CA PRO A 59 11.27 6.87 -8.76
C PRO A 59 10.38 6.73 -7.52
N LEU A 60 9.40 5.82 -7.58
CA LEU A 60 8.59 5.48 -6.41
C LEU A 60 9.33 4.52 -5.45
N GLU A 61 9.10 4.66 -4.15
CA GLU A 61 9.71 3.82 -3.09
C GLU A 61 9.05 2.42 -2.95
N LEU A 62 8.81 1.74 -4.08
CA LEU A 62 8.03 0.50 -4.10
C LEU A 62 8.70 -0.67 -3.37
N GLU A 63 10.02 -0.80 -3.48
CA GLU A 63 10.75 -1.89 -2.83
C GLU A 63 10.73 -1.78 -1.31
N ALA A 64 10.87 -0.57 -0.76
CA ALA A 64 10.86 -0.36 0.69
C ALA A 64 9.45 -0.54 1.27
N ILE A 65 8.42 0.02 0.60
CA ILE A 65 7.05 0.07 1.10
C ILE A 65 6.27 -1.21 0.84
N PHE A 66 6.51 -1.88 -0.29
CA PHE A 66 5.76 -3.08 -0.69
C PHE A 66 6.67 -4.31 -0.83
N GLY A 67 7.78 -4.19 -1.57
CA GLY A 67 8.65 -5.32 -1.91
C GLY A 67 9.19 -6.06 -0.68
N ASN A 68 9.77 -5.33 0.28
CA ASN A 68 10.30 -5.87 1.53
C ASN A 68 9.19 -6.56 2.37
N PRO A 69 8.07 -5.91 2.71
CA PRO A 69 6.98 -6.58 3.42
C PRO A 69 6.45 -7.84 2.74
N ILE A 70 6.29 -7.82 1.40
CA ILE A 70 5.88 -9.01 0.64
C ILE A 70 6.89 -10.15 0.82
N ARG A 71 8.19 -9.87 0.69
CA ARG A 71 9.24 -10.89 0.85
C ARG A 71 9.24 -11.49 2.26
N PHE A 72 9.09 -10.68 3.29
CA PHE A 72 9.01 -11.16 4.67
C PHE A 72 7.78 -12.04 4.90
N ALA A 73 6.60 -11.60 4.44
CA ALA A 73 5.38 -12.37 4.58
C ALA A 73 5.46 -13.72 3.86
N VAL A 74 5.98 -13.73 2.63
CA VAL A 74 6.16 -14.96 1.83
C VAL A 74 7.15 -15.92 2.49
N ALA A 75 8.27 -15.40 3.02
CA ALA A 75 9.24 -16.21 3.76
C ALA A 75 8.65 -16.81 5.05
N ALA A 76 7.69 -16.11 5.67
CA ALA A 76 6.92 -16.58 6.82
C ALA A 76 5.75 -17.52 6.45
N GLY A 77 5.59 -17.88 5.17
CA GLY A 77 4.55 -18.80 4.70
C GLY A 77 3.19 -18.15 4.44
N TYR A 78 3.07 -16.82 4.47
CA TYR A 78 1.85 -16.08 4.16
C TYR A 78 1.92 -15.46 2.77
N GLN A 79 0.83 -15.54 2.01
CA GLN A 79 0.75 -15.06 0.62
C GLN A 79 -0.18 -13.83 0.51
N PRO A 80 0.36 -12.60 0.55
CA PRO A 80 -0.44 -11.38 0.52
C PRO A 80 -0.85 -10.98 -0.89
N LYS A 81 -1.90 -11.62 -1.41
CA LYS A 81 -2.29 -11.53 -2.83
C LYS A 81 -2.69 -10.12 -3.25
N ARG A 82 -3.41 -9.36 -2.42
CA ARG A 82 -3.89 -8.02 -2.79
C ARG A 82 -2.73 -7.01 -2.80
N ILE A 83 -1.85 -7.08 -1.82
CA ILE A 83 -0.65 -6.25 -1.71
C ILE A 83 0.33 -6.58 -2.85
N GLN A 84 0.50 -7.86 -3.21
CA GLN A 84 1.27 -8.26 -4.41
C GLN A 84 0.68 -7.71 -5.71
N MET A 85 -0.65 -7.75 -5.85
CA MET A 85 -1.34 -7.19 -7.01
C MET A 85 -1.12 -5.68 -7.08
N LEU A 86 -1.33 -4.96 -5.98
CA LEU A 86 -1.11 -3.52 -5.90
C LEU A 86 0.34 -3.15 -6.21
N HIS A 87 1.31 -3.89 -5.68
CA HIS A 87 2.73 -3.71 -5.97
C HIS A 87 3.02 -3.83 -7.47
N SER A 88 2.52 -4.89 -8.11
CA SER A 88 2.67 -5.11 -9.56
C SER A 88 2.07 -3.97 -10.39
N GLN A 89 0.88 -3.48 -10.00
CA GLN A 89 0.24 -2.35 -10.65
C GLN A 89 1.05 -1.07 -10.51
N LEU A 90 1.58 -0.80 -9.32
CA LEU A 90 2.41 0.38 -9.06
C LEU A 90 3.74 0.32 -9.82
N GLN A 91 4.36 -0.86 -9.95
CA GLN A 91 5.57 -1.04 -10.77
C GLN A 91 5.32 -0.68 -12.24
N PHE A 92 4.20 -1.15 -12.81
CA PHE A 92 3.81 -0.78 -14.16
C PHE A 92 3.56 0.73 -14.32
N ILE A 93 2.87 1.33 -13.34
CA ILE A 93 2.57 2.76 -13.32
C ILE A 93 3.86 3.60 -13.22
N ASP A 94 4.80 3.25 -12.33
CA ASP A 94 6.10 3.92 -12.18
C ASP A 94 6.94 3.80 -13.46
N TRP A 95 7.01 2.60 -14.03
CA TRP A 95 7.71 2.37 -15.30
C TRP A 95 7.18 3.29 -16.40
N ARG A 96 5.86 3.30 -16.61
CA ARG A 96 5.23 4.14 -17.66
C ARG A 96 5.46 5.62 -17.39
N ASN A 97 5.29 6.05 -16.14
CA ASN A 97 5.42 7.46 -15.74
C ASN A 97 6.82 8.04 -15.99
N ARG A 98 7.85 7.19 -15.95
CA ARG A 98 9.23 7.58 -16.25
C ARG A 98 9.61 7.36 -17.71
N ALA A 99 9.01 6.40 -18.41
CA ALA A 99 9.28 6.12 -19.82
C ALA A 99 8.79 7.25 -20.76
N ASP A 100 7.75 7.98 -20.37
CA ASP A 100 7.17 9.09 -21.16
C ASP A 100 7.94 10.43 -21.00
N GLN A 101 9.19 10.42 -20.50
CA GLN A 101 10.02 11.63 -20.46
C GLN A 101 10.65 11.88 -21.84
N PRO A 102 10.41 13.04 -22.49
CA PRO A 102 11.25 13.47 -23.59
C PRO A 102 12.66 13.71 -23.08
N GLY A 103 13.65 13.11 -23.75
CA GLY A 103 15.07 13.25 -23.43
C GLY A 103 15.60 14.67 -23.57
#